data_AF-A0A1Y2UWQ5-F1
#
_entry.id   AF-A0A1Y2UWQ5-F1
#
_cell.length_a   1.000
_cell.length_b   1.000
_cell.length_c   1.000
_cell.angle_alpha   90.00
_cell.angle_beta   90.00
_cell.angle_gamma   90.00
#
_symmetry.space_group_name_H-M   'P 1'
#
loop_
_entity.id
_entity.type
_entity.pdbx_description
1 polymer ?
#
loop_
_entity_poly.entity_id
_entity_poly.type
_entity_poly.pdbx_seq_one_letter_code
_entity_poly.pdbx_strand_id
1 'polypeptide(L)'
;MSAPAQAPKTMDQLQAALRLKDKSKAEALLKAHPVKEAFRKYMNRCLSSDSTKRELPDWKKVDEYLLDKRMSASARGAGKVMKEIVAKECMDKAYDPLPHASMFALRIMTFLKSEEGEAYDISLENHSIWHHREVQFDRCKRIMNLLGFLVNQNREMKRNRELKRDRQIQEKMRENNWI
;
A
#
# COMPACT_ATOMS: atom_id res chain seq x y z
N MET A 1 -12.21 -13.19 -18.67
CA MET A 1 -11.11 -12.98 -17.70
C MET A 1 -10.86 -11.49 -17.61
N SER A 2 -11.20 -10.84 -16.50
CA SER A 2 -11.03 -9.39 -16.34
C SER A 2 -9.57 -9.06 -16.09
N ALA A 3 -9.00 -8.11 -16.84
CA ALA A 3 -7.63 -7.64 -16.63
C ALA A 3 -7.42 -7.25 -15.14
N PRO A 4 -6.24 -7.50 -14.55
CA PRO A 4 -5.95 -7.03 -13.21
C PRO A 4 -6.18 -5.52 -13.18
N ALA A 5 -7.08 -5.05 -12.31
CA ALA A 5 -7.39 -3.64 -12.18
C ALA A 5 -6.08 -2.89 -11.96
N GLN A 6 -5.67 -2.08 -12.95
CA GLN A 6 -4.43 -1.33 -12.85
C GLN A 6 -4.53 -0.40 -11.63
N ALA A 7 -3.52 -0.45 -10.77
CA ALA A 7 -3.45 0.42 -9.61
C ALA A 7 -3.60 1.90 -10.07
N PRO A 8 -4.32 2.74 -9.31
CA PRO A 8 -4.47 4.15 -9.63
C PRO A 8 -3.11 4.84 -9.87
N LYS A 9 -3.05 5.72 -10.87
CA LYS A 9 -1.85 6.49 -11.21
C LYS A 9 -2.03 7.98 -10.96
N THR A 10 -3.25 8.49 -11.13
CA THR A 10 -3.58 9.91 -10.90
C THR A 10 -4.40 10.09 -9.61
N MET A 11 -4.43 11.31 -9.08
CA MET A 11 -5.24 11.63 -7.89
C MET A 11 -6.74 11.37 -8.13
N ASP A 12 -7.22 11.64 -9.34
CA ASP A 12 -8.63 11.43 -9.74
C ASP A 12 -8.98 9.94 -9.74
N GLN A 13 -8.08 9.11 -10.28
CA GLN A 13 -8.21 7.66 -10.23
C GLN A 13 -8.16 7.15 -8.78
N LEU A 14 -7.31 7.73 -7.93
CA LEU A 14 -7.23 7.35 -6.53
C LEU A 14 -8.51 7.71 -5.79
N GLN A 15 -9.01 8.94 -5.94
CA GLN A 15 -10.25 9.40 -5.33
C GLN A 15 -11.43 8.51 -5.72
N ALA A 16 -11.57 8.18 -7.02
CA ALA A 16 -12.60 7.27 -7.50
C ALA A 16 -12.42 5.84 -6.98
N ALA A 17 -11.19 5.31 -7.02
CA ALA A 17 -10.89 3.94 -6.56
C ALA A 17 -11.04 3.78 -5.04
N LEU A 18 -10.90 4.87 -4.28
CA LEU A 18 -11.14 4.93 -2.85
C LEU A 18 -12.56 5.39 -2.51
N ARG A 19 -13.41 5.73 -3.49
CA ARG A 19 -14.77 6.24 -3.27
C ARG A 19 -14.82 7.39 -2.26
N LEU A 20 -13.81 8.25 -2.29
CA LEU A 20 -13.74 9.42 -1.40
C LEU A 20 -14.60 10.56 -1.95
N LYS A 21 -15.16 11.35 -1.04
CA LYS A 21 -16.06 12.47 -1.37
C LYS A 21 -15.46 13.43 -2.40
N ASP A 22 -14.19 13.75 -2.26
CA ASP A 22 -13.48 14.71 -3.10
C ASP A 22 -11.96 14.47 -3.11
N LYS A 23 -11.25 15.18 -3.97
CA LYS A 23 -9.79 15.07 -4.11
C LYS A 23 -9.05 15.53 -2.86
N SER A 24 -9.60 16.51 -2.12
CA SER A 24 -8.96 17.01 -0.89
C SER A 24 -8.90 15.93 0.20
N LYS A 25 -9.92 15.07 0.28
CA LYS A 25 -9.91 13.89 1.16
C LYS A 25 -8.87 12.85 0.75
N ALA A 26 -8.69 12.63 -0.55
CA ALA A 26 -7.64 11.74 -1.04
C ALA A 26 -6.25 12.29 -0.70
N GLU A 27 -6.02 13.58 -0.89
CA GLU A 27 -4.76 14.24 -0.51
C GLU A 27 -4.51 14.21 1.01
N ALA A 28 -5.54 14.47 1.82
CA ALA A 28 -5.46 14.42 3.27
C ALA A 28 -5.13 13.00 3.76
N LEU A 29 -5.74 11.97 3.17
CA LEU A 29 -5.42 10.57 3.45
C LEU A 29 -3.95 10.26 3.15
N LEU A 30 -3.41 10.71 2.03
CA LEU A 30 -2.00 10.52 1.68
C LEU A 30 -1.05 11.26 2.65
N LYS A 31 -1.51 12.37 3.24
CA LYS A 31 -0.77 13.15 4.23
C LYS A 31 -0.89 12.60 5.66
N ALA A 32 -1.90 11.77 5.92
CA ALA A 32 -2.15 11.18 7.24
C ALA A 32 -0.92 10.40 7.73
N HIS A 33 -0.51 10.67 8.97
CA HIS A 33 0.69 10.07 9.55
C HIS A 33 0.67 8.54 9.53
N PRO A 34 -0.44 7.84 9.87
CA PRO A 34 -0.51 6.38 9.81
C PRO A 34 -0.27 5.82 8.40
N VAL A 35 -0.75 6.50 7.36
CA VAL A 35 -0.55 6.11 5.95
C VAL A 35 0.91 6.29 5.55
N LYS A 36 1.49 7.45 5.86
CA LYS A 36 2.91 7.75 5.58
C LYS A 36 3.83 6.75 6.28
N GLU A 37 3.58 6.43 7.54
CA GLU A 37 4.38 5.48 8.31
C GLU A 37 4.23 4.05 7.82
N ALA A 38 3.01 3.62 7.50
CA ALA A 38 2.78 2.29 6.92
C ALA A 38 3.53 2.14 5.59
N PHE A 39 3.46 3.16 4.73
CA PHE A 39 4.13 3.15 3.44
C PHE A 39 5.65 3.25 3.56
N ARG A 40 6.18 4.09 4.46
CA ARG A 40 7.63 4.18 4.74
C ARG A 40 8.22 2.82 5.09
N LYS A 41 7.55 2.06 5.94
CA LYS A 41 7.98 0.71 6.33
C LYS A 41 7.91 -0.28 5.17
N TYR A 42 6.92 -0.17 4.29
CA TYR A 42 6.86 -0.95 3.04
C TYR A 42 8.01 -0.58 2.10
N MET A 43 8.23 0.71 1.86
CA MET A 43 9.27 1.21 0.95
C MET A 43 10.68 0.76 1.33
N ASN A 44 11.04 0.88 2.61
CA ASN A 44 12.37 0.56 3.13
C ASN A 44 12.78 -0.90 2.88
N ARG A 45 11.81 -1.76 2.61
CA ARG A 45 11.98 -3.21 2.45
C ARG A 45 11.74 -3.63 1.00
N CYS A 46 10.59 -3.28 0.44
CA CYS A 46 10.13 -3.79 -0.85
C CYS A 46 10.42 -2.86 -2.05
N LEU A 47 10.89 -1.64 -1.82
CA LEU A 47 11.21 -0.69 -2.91
C LEU A 47 12.67 -0.22 -2.87
N SER A 48 13.55 -0.98 -2.22
CA SER A 48 15.00 -0.88 -2.41
C SER A 48 15.38 -1.28 -3.85
N SER A 49 16.51 -0.81 -4.37
CA SER A 49 16.88 -0.78 -5.81
C SER A 49 16.61 -2.07 -6.59
N ASP A 50 16.83 -3.24 -5.98
CA ASP A 50 16.63 -4.53 -6.66
C ASP A 50 15.21 -5.10 -6.51
N SER A 51 14.53 -4.75 -5.42
CA SER A 51 13.16 -5.20 -5.13
C SER A 51 12.08 -4.46 -5.93
N THR A 52 12.40 -3.30 -6.51
CA THR A 52 11.46 -2.46 -7.27
C THR A 52 10.82 -3.14 -8.48
N LYS A 53 11.42 -4.22 -9.00
CA LYS A 53 10.90 -5.02 -10.13
C LYS A 53 9.80 -5.99 -9.73
N ARG A 54 9.59 -6.24 -8.44
CA ARG A 54 8.57 -7.20 -7.96
C ARG A 54 7.17 -6.62 -8.14
N GLU A 55 6.26 -7.48 -8.60
CA GLU A 55 4.85 -7.14 -8.73
C GLU A 55 4.20 -7.03 -7.35
N LEU A 56 3.27 -6.08 -7.21
CA LEU A 56 2.50 -5.94 -5.97
C LEU A 56 1.53 -7.12 -5.87
N PRO A 57 1.41 -7.80 -4.71
CA PRO A 57 0.37 -8.80 -4.54
C PRO A 57 -1.01 -8.14 -4.66
N ASP A 58 -1.97 -8.87 -5.24
CA ASP A 58 -3.36 -8.46 -5.21
C ASP A 58 -3.99 -8.74 -3.83
N TRP A 59 -5.21 -8.24 -3.61
CA TRP A 59 -5.92 -8.49 -2.37
C TRP A 59 -6.15 -9.99 -2.11
N LYS A 60 -6.40 -10.78 -3.15
CA LYS A 60 -6.68 -12.21 -3.01
C LYS A 60 -5.50 -12.94 -2.37
N LYS A 61 -4.28 -12.69 -2.86
CA LYS A 61 -3.04 -13.24 -2.27
C LYS A 61 -2.82 -12.76 -0.83
N VAL A 62 -3.10 -11.48 -0.56
CA VAL A 62 -3.00 -10.93 0.80
C VAL A 62 -4.00 -11.60 1.75
N ASP A 63 -5.24 -11.82 1.31
CA ASP A 63 -6.30 -12.45 2.09
C ASP A 63 -5.99 -13.93 2.37
N GLU A 64 -5.60 -14.69 1.33
CA GLU A 64 -5.16 -16.08 1.46
C GLU A 64 -3.99 -16.20 2.44
N TYR A 65 -3.00 -15.30 2.35
CA TYR A 65 -1.88 -15.25 3.28
C TYR A 65 -2.34 -14.97 4.72
N LEU A 66 -3.20 -13.97 4.94
CA LEU A 66 -3.69 -13.63 6.27
C LEU A 66 -4.57 -14.74 6.87
N LEU A 67 -5.34 -15.44 6.03
CA LEU A 67 -6.12 -16.60 6.42
C LEU A 67 -5.21 -17.77 6.83
N ASP A 68 -4.18 -18.08 6.03
CA ASP A 68 -3.16 -19.08 6.36
C ASP A 68 -2.53 -18.80 7.74
N LYS A 69 -2.10 -17.55 7.96
CA LYS A 69 -1.53 -17.16 9.26
C LYS A 69 -2.52 -17.31 10.41
N ARG A 70 -3.80 -17.02 10.19
CA ARG A 70 -4.85 -17.19 11.22
C ARG A 70 -5.03 -18.65 11.57
N MET A 71 -4.97 -19.51 10.56
CA MET A 71 -5.18 -20.95 10.71
C MET A 71 -3.92 -21.68 11.18
N SER A 72 -2.74 -21.08 11.10
CA SER A 72 -1.48 -21.68 11.52
C SER A 72 -1.47 -22.07 13.00
N ALA A 73 -0.85 -23.20 13.33
CA ALA A 73 -0.76 -23.72 14.70
C ALA A 73 -0.05 -22.74 15.66
N SER A 74 0.91 -21.97 15.15
CA SER A 74 1.64 -20.95 15.90
C SER A 74 0.76 -19.76 16.33
N ALA A 75 -0.32 -19.47 15.59
CA ALA A 75 -1.31 -18.45 15.96
C ALA A 75 -2.26 -18.96 17.05
N ARG A 76 -2.75 -20.20 16.90
CA ARG A 76 -3.75 -20.79 17.81
C ARG A 76 -3.17 -21.14 19.18
N GLY A 77 -1.93 -21.62 19.23
CA GLY A 77 -1.28 -22.06 20.48
C GLY A 77 -0.72 -20.94 21.36
N ALA A 78 -0.54 -19.73 20.82
CA ALA A 78 0.15 -18.64 21.51
C ALA A 78 -0.69 -17.37 21.71
N GLY A 79 -1.95 -17.35 21.27
CA GLY A 79 -2.82 -16.17 21.38
C GLY A 79 -2.29 -14.93 20.65
N LYS A 80 -1.37 -15.11 19.69
CA LYS A 80 -0.65 -14.00 19.04
C LYS A 80 -1.58 -13.19 18.16
N VAL A 81 -1.45 -11.87 18.24
CA VAL A 81 -2.19 -10.97 17.38
C VAL A 81 -1.65 -11.11 15.95
N MET A 82 -2.53 -11.17 14.94
CA MET A 82 -2.15 -11.30 13.52
C MET A 82 -1.00 -10.37 13.11
N LYS A 83 -1.03 -9.13 13.61
CA LYS A 83 0.00 -8.12 13.38
C LYS A 83 1.40 -8.56 13.84
N GLU A 84 1.51 -9.29 14.95
CA GLU A 84 2.79 -9.78 15.48
C GLU A 84 3.35 -10.91 14.63
N ILE A 85 2.48 -11.83 14.17
CA ILE A 85 2.85 -12.94 13.30
C ILE A 85 3.41 -12.40 11.98
N VAL A 86 2.68 -11.49 11.35
CA VAL A 86 3.13 -10.87 10.10
C VAL A 86 4.35 -9.97 10.33
N ALA A 87 4.47 -9.31 11.48
CA ALA A 87 5.66 -8.50 11.81
C ALA A 87 6.93 -9.37 11.84
N LYS A 88 6.83 -10.56 12.43
CA LYS A 88 7.93 -11.53 12.44
C LYS A 88 8.30 -11.95 11.02
N GLU A 89 7.33 -12.30 10.19
CA GLU A 89 7.61 -12.65 8.79
C GLU A 89 8.20 -11.50 7.97
N CYS A 90 7.81 -10.24 8.24
CA CYS A 90 8.46 -9.09 7.62
C CYS A 90 9.95 -8.99 7.97
N MET A 91 10.36 -9.40 9.18
CA MET A 91 11.76 -9.45 9.58
C MET A 91 12.49 -10.61 8.90
N ASP A 92 11.89 -11.80 8.91
CA ASP A 92 12.49 -13.02 8.35
C ASP A 92 12.58 -12.96 6.81
N LYS A 93 11.63 -12.28 6.14
CA LYS A 93 11.52 -12.18 4.68
C LYS A 93 11.57 -10.71 4.21
N ALA A 94 12.64 -10.01 4.55
CA ALA A 94 12.80 -8.57 4.38
C ALA A 94 12.51 -7.99 2.97
N TYR A 95 12.57 -8.79 1.91
CA TYR A 95 12.32 -8.32 0.52
C TYR A 95 11.07 -8.92 -0.13
N ASP A 96 10.34 -9.80 0.58
CA ASP A 96 9.12 -10.41 0.07
C ASP A 96 7.95 -9.40 0.12
N PRO A 97 7.35 -9.03 -1.02
CA PRO A 97 6.23 -8.10 -1.05
C PRO A 97 5.01 -8.56 -0.27
N LEU A 98 4.76 -9.88 -0.17
CA LEU A 98 3.51 -10.40 0.36
C LEU A 98 3.35 -10.11 1.87
N PRO A 99 4.28 -10.51 2.78
CA PRO A 99 4.18 -10.15 4.19
C PRO A 99 4.11 -8.65 4.42
N HIS A 100 4.85 -7.86 3.63
CA HIS A 100 4.91 -6.40 3.78
C HIS A 100 3.64 -5.70 3.31
N ALA A 101 3.01 -6.18 2.23
CA ALA A 101 1.71 -5.70 1.79
C ALA A 101 0.61 -6.08 2.80
N SER A 102 0.65 -7.31 3.35
CA SER A 102 -0.25 -7.72 4.42
C SER A 102 -0.09 -6.87 5.68
N MET A 103 1.15 -6.54 6.07
CA MET A 103 1.43 -5.65 7.19
C MET A 103 0.95 -4.21 6.93
N PHE A 104 1.14 -3.71 5.70
CA PHE A 104 0.56 -2.44 5.29
C PHE A 104 -0.96 -2.47 5.46
N ALA A 105 -1.62 -3.49 4.92
CA ALA A 105 -3.07 -3.62 4.99
C ALA A 105 -3.59 -3.67 6.44
N LEU A 106 -2.96 -4.44 7.32
CA LEU A 106 -3.30 -4.50 8.75
C LEU A 106 -3.19 -3.13 9.44
N ARG A 107 -2.15 -2.34 9.12
CA ARG A 107 -1.98 -0.99 9.67
C ARG A 107 -3.05 -0.02 9.18
N ILE A 108 -3.34 -0.02 7.88
CA ILE A 108 -4.38 0.84 7.33
C ILE A 108 -5.76 0.43 7.84
N MET A 109 -6.07 -0.87 7.94
CA MET A 109 -7.31 -1.34 8.56
C MET A 109 -7.44 -0.90 10.02
N THR A 110 -6.33 -0.84 10.77
CA THR A 110 -6.34 -0.34 12.14
C THR A 110 -6.62 1.16 12.16
N PHE A 111 -5.97 1.92 11.28
CA PHE A 111 -6.19 3.36 11.15
C PHE A 111 -7.63 3.71 10.76
N LEU A 112 -8.20 3.04 9.76
CA LEU A 112 -9.59 3.30 9.31
C LEU A 112 -10.65 3.02 10.39
N LYS A 113 -10.31 2.23 11.42
CA LYS A 113 -11.17 1.96 12.58
C LYS A 113 -10.97 2.95 13.74
N SER A 114 -10.07 3.92 13.60
CA SER A 114 -9.86 4.99 14.57
C SER A 114 -10.69 6.22 14.22
N GLU A 115 -11.00 7.06 15.21
CA GLU A 115 -11.77 8.30 15.04
C GLU A 115 -11.22 9.19 13.91
N GLU A 116 -9.89 9.34 13.80
CA GLU A 116 -9.24 10.09 12.71
C GLU A 116 -9.47 9.42 11.33
N GLY A 117 -9.43 8.09 11.29
CA GLY A 117 -9.49 7.31 10.06
C GLY A 117 -10.89 7.09 9.50
N GLU A 118 -11.92 7.15 10.35
CA GLU A 118 -13.32 6.95 9.96
C GLU A 118 -13.76 7.93 8.86
N ALA A 119 -13.22 9.15 8.87
CA ALA A 119 -13.47 10.16 7.84
C ALA A 119 -13.00 9.76 6.42
N TYR A 120 -12.22 8.68 6.30
CA TYR A 120 -11.72 8.12 5.04
C TYR A 120 -12.24 6.70 4.77
N ASP A 121 -12.98 6.11 5.70
CA ASP A 121 -13.57 4.79 5.54
C ASP A 121 -14.88 4.85 4.75
N ILE A 122 -15.39 3.69 4.33
CA ILE A 122 -16.77 3.60 3.82
C ILE A 122 -17.68 3.64 5.04
N SER A 123 -18.63 4.59 5.03
CA SER A 123 -19.70 4.62 6.05
C SER A 123 -20.46 3.30 6.02
N LEU A 124 -20.57 2.67 7.19
CA LEU A 124 -21.38 1.48 7.41
C LEU A 124 -22.84 1.83 7.76
N GLU A 125 -23.16 3.12 7.90
CA GLU A 125 -24.51 3.56 8.20
C GLU A 125 -25.45 3.08 7.06
N ASN A 126 -26.55 2.43 7.45
CA ASN A 126 -27.59 1.86 6.58
C ASN A 126 -27.29 0.52 5.88
N HIS A 127 -26.21 -0.19 6.23
CA HIS A 127 -25.85 -1.45 5.56
C HIS A 127 -26.23 -2.68 6.41
N SER A 128 -26.97 -3.64 5.83
CA SER A 128 -27.38 -4.88 6.52
C SER A 128 -26.20 -5.84 6.76
N ILE A 129 -26.39 -6.88 7.59
CA ILE A 129 -25.33 -7.86 7.92
C ILE A 129 -24.71 -8.51 6.67
N TRP A 130 -25.50 -8.69 5.60
CA TRP A 130 -25.01 -9.22 4.33
C TRP A 130 -24.09 -8.22 3.59
N HIS A 131 -24.35 -6.92 3.76
CA HIS A 131 -23.52 -5.85 3.23
C HIS A 131 -22.20 -5.70 4.00
N HIS A 132 -22.06 -6.24 5.22
CA HIS A 132 -20.79 -6.17 5.95
C HIS A 132 -19.65 -6.94 5.27
N ARG A 133 -19.91 -8.11 4.65
CA ARG A 133 -18.86 -8.86 3.93
C ARG A 133 -18.44 -8.15 2.65
N GLU A 134 -19.40 -7.61 1.91
CA GLU A 134 -19.13 -6.84 0.69
C GLU A 134 -18.37 -5.54 1.01
N VAL A 135 -18.73 -4.83 2.08
CA VAL A 135 -18.02 -3.63 2.53
C VAL A 135 -16.61 -3.97 3.03
N GLN A 136 -16.41 -5.08 3.73
CA GLN A 136 -15.06 -5.51 4.13
C GLN A 136 -14.18 -5.82 2.91
N PHE A 137 -14.72 -6.53 1.93
CA PHE A 137 -14.02 -6.82 0.68
C PHE A 137 -13.70 -5.53 -0.11
N ASP A 138 -14.63 -4.59 -0.16
CA ASP A 138 -14.42 -3.27 -0.79
C ASP A 138 -13.34 -2.46 -0.06
N ARG A 139 -13.38 -2.43 1.28
CA ARG A 139 -12.35 -1.79 2.12
C ARG A 139 -10.97 -2.35 1.81
N CYS A 140 -10.84 -3.66 1.69
CA CYS A 140 -9.54 -4.28 1.45
C CYS A 140 -9.01 -4.01 0.04
N LYS A 141 -9.88 -4.01 -0.98
CA LYS A 141 -9.52 -3.55 -2.33
C LYS A 141 -9.04 -2.10 -2.34
N ARG A 142 -9.73 -1.20 -1.63
CA ARG A 142 -9.36 0.22 -1.50
C ARG A 142 -7.97 0.36 -0.89
N ILE A 143 -7.66 -0.41 0.16
CA ILE A 143 -6.33 -0.41 0.78
C ILE A 143 -5.24 -0.84 -0.22
N MET A 144 -5.50 -1.86 -1.05
CA MET A 144 -4.55 -2.28 -2.07
C MET A 144 -4.40 -1.25 -3.19
N ASN A 145 -5.48 -0.56 -3.57
CA ASN A 145 -5.42 0.57 -4.51
C ASN A 145 -4.58 1.73 -3.95
N LEU A 146 -4.70 2.04 -2.66
CA LEU A 146 -3.87 3.03 -1.97
C LEU A 146 -2.39 2.63 -2.02
N LEU A 147 -2.06 1.37 -1.69
CA LEU A 147 -0.68 0.87 -1.75
C LEU A 147 -0.12 0.95 -3.17
N GLY A 148 -0.89 0.50 -4.17
CA GLY A 148 -0.49 0.54 -5.57
C GLY A 148 -0.23 1.96 -6.06
N PHE A 149 -1.10 2.91 -5.70
CA PHE A 149 -0.89 4.33 -6.01
C PHE A 149 0.41 4.85 -5.39
N LEU A 150 0.64 4.61 -4.10
CA LEU A 150 1.86 5.05 -3.40
C LEU A 150 3.13 4.46 -4.03
N VAL A 151 3.10 3.19 -4.42
CA VAL A 151 4.20 2.53 -5.14
C VAL A 151 4.46 3.20 -6.50
N ASN A 152 3.40 3.49 -7.27
CA ASN A 152 3.52 4.19 -8.54
C ASN A 152 4.16 5.58 -8.36
N GLN A 153 3.66 6.36 -7.40
CA GLN A 153 4.21 7.69 -7.07
C GLN A 153 5.70 7.61 -6.68
N ASN A 154 6.09 6.63 -5.87
CA ASN A 154 7.48 6.45 -5.51
C ASN A 154 8.38 6.09 -6.70
N ARG A 155 7.90 5.23 -7.61
CA ARG A 155 8.62 4.86 -8.84
C ARG A 155 8.81 6.08 -9.76
N GLU A 156 7.76 6.88 -9.93
CA GLU A 156 7.79 8.10 -10.73
C GLU A 156 8.76 9.14 -10.13
N MET A 157 8.70 9.37 -8.82
CA MET A 157 9.65 10.24 -8.13
C MET A 157 11.10 9.81 -8.30
N LYS A 158 11.38 8.49 -8.21
CA LYS A 158 12.75 7.96 -8.42
C LYS A 158 13.23 8.21 -9.86
N ARG A 159 12.39 7.90 -10.85
CA ARG A 159 12.69 8.13 -12.27
C ARG A 159 12.97 9.61 -12.54
N ASN A 160 12.16 10.53 -12.00
CA ASN A 160 12.36 11.97 -12.18
C ASN A 160 13.67 12.46 -11.54
N ARG A 161 14.07 11.88 -10.40
CA ARG A 161 15.37 12.18 -9.76
C ARG A 161 16.56 11.64 -10.55
N GLU A 162 16.43 10.49 -11.19
CA GLU A 162 17.44 9.95 -12.10
C GLU A 162 17.59 10.84 -13.33
N LEU A 163 16.49 11.14 -14.03
CA LEU A 163 16.51 12.03 -15.19
C LEU A 163 17.09 13.42 -14.88
N LYS A 164 16.80 13.97 -13.69
CA LYS A 164 17.37 15.25 -13.26
C LYS A 164 18.88 15.14 -13.03
N ARG A 165 19.36 14.05 -12.44
CA ARG A 165 20.80 13.80 -12.25
C ARG A 165 21.51 13.63 -13.59
N ASP A 166 20.94 12.86 -14.50
CA ASP A 166 21.52 12.63 -15.83
C ASP A 166 21.64 13.93 -16.62
N ARG A 167 20.61 14.79 -16.58
CA ARG A 167 20.66 16.14 -17.18
C ARG A 167 21.79 16.98 -16.60
N GLN A 168 21.92 17.03 -15.26
CA GLN A 168 22.98 17.78 -14.59
C GLN A 168 24.38 17.26 -14.94
N ILE A 169 24.53 15.93 -15.10
CA ILE A 169 25.80 15.32 -15.54
C ILE A 169 26.11 15.73 -16.98
N GLN A 170 25.13 15.67 -17.88
CA GLN A 170 25.30 16.07 -19.27
C GLN A 170 25.64 17.56 -19.41
N GLU A 171 24.99 18.44 -18.65
CA GLU A 171 25.30 19.87 -18.62
C GLU A 171 26.75 20.11 -18.17
N LYS A 172 27.19 19.47 -17.08
CA LYS A 172 28.58 19.55 -16.62
C LYS A 172 29.60 19.00 -17.63
N MET A 173 29.27 17.92 -18.34
CA MET A 173 30.15 17.36 -19.37
C MET A 173 30.32 18.32 -20.56
N ARG A 174 29.24 19.03 -20.94
CA ARG A 174 29.29 20.07 -21.98
C ARG A 174 30.08 21.30 -21.51
N GLU A 175 29.86 21.76 -20.28
CA GLU A 175 30.58 22.93 -19.72
C GLU A 175 32.09 22.70 -19.62
N ASN A 176 32.51 21.47 -19.35
CA ASN A 176 33.92 21.14 -19.18
C ASN A 176 34.64 20.76 -20.50
N ASN A 177 33.99 20.84 -21.67
CA ASN A 177 34.55 20.39 -22.98
C ASN A 177 35.00 18.91 -23.00
N TRP A 178 34.31 18.02 -22.28
CA TRP A 178 34.56 16.57 -22.33
C TRP A 178 33.79 15.89 -23.47
N ILE A 179 33.15 16.68 -24.34
CA ILE A 179 32.45 16.29 -25.57
C ILE A 179 32.80 17.32 -26.64
#